data_AF-A0A929HK97-F1
#
_entry.id   AF-A0A929HK97-F1
#
_cell.length_a   1.000
_cell.length_b   1.000
_cell.length_c   1.000
_cell.angle_alpha   90.00
_cell.angle_beta   90.00
_cell.angle_gamma   90.00
#
_symmetry.space_group_name_H-M   'P 1'
#
loop_
_entity.id
_entity.type
_entity.pdbx_description
1 polymer ?
#
loop_
_entity_poly.entity_id
_entity_poly.type
_entity_poly.pdbx_seq_one_letter_code
_entity_poly.pdbx_strand_id
1 'polypeptide(L)'
;MRARNRLVFLFSLTLIYSNSYSEVVEVVSGSNISLVSSNGQYDIKEELGSIQGNNLFHDFNQFNIDAGETATFSGSSNIENIISRVSGGDPSAI
;
A
#
# COMPACT_ATOMS: atom_id res chain seq x y z
N MET A 1 -52.01 28.23 -30.26
CA MET A 1 -51.96 26.97 -31.04
C MET A 1 -50.51 26.48 -31.12
N ARG A 2 -50.31 25.21 -30.74
CA ARG A 2 -49.19 24.28 -31.06
C ARG A 2 -47.78 24.51 -30.48
N ALA A 3 -47.45 23.59 -29.57
CA ALA A 3 -46.15 23.26 -28.99
C ALA A 3 -45.11 22.75 -30.01
N ARG A 4 -43.82 22.85 -29.66
CA ARG A 4 -42.81 21.82 -29.96
C ARG A 4 -41.75 21.76 -28.84
N ASN A 5 -41.83 20.72 -28.01
CA ASN A 5 -40.71 20.25 -27.19
C ASN A 5 -39.58 19.76 -28.11
N ARG A 6 -38.33 20.10 -27.81
CA ARG A 6 -37.16 19.34 -28.28
C ARG A 6 -36.24 19.06 -27.09
N LEU A 7 -36.30 17.79 -26.69
CA LEU A 7 -35.35 17.11 -25.83
C LEU A 7 -33.97 17.17 -26.49
N VAL A 8 -32.96 17.73 -25.80
CA VAL A 8 -31.55 17.49 -26.13
C VAL A 8 -30.90 16.92 -24.88
N PHE A 9 -30.54 15.65 -25.00
CA PHE A 9 -29.74 14.86 -24.08
C PHE A 9 -28.26 15.05 -24.45
N LEU A 10 -27.34 14.70 -23.53
CA LEU A 10 -25.88 14.51 -23.72
C LEU A 10 -25.05 15.79 -23.49
N PHE A 11 -23.93 15.82 -22.77
CA PHE A 11 -23.11 14.78 -22.15
C PHE A 11 -22.23 15.55 -21.14
N SER A 12 -22.41 15.37 -19.83
CA SER A 12 -21.51 15.98 -18.85
C SER A 12 -20.17 15.25 -18.91
N LEU A 13 -19.13 15.89 -19.44
CA LEU A 13 -17.76 15.41 -19.32
C LEU A 13 -17.11 16.10 -18.13
N THR A 14 -17.39 15.62 -16.93
CA THR A 14 -16.50 15.90 -15.79
C THR A 14 -15.32 14.96 -15.92
N LEU A 15 -14.16 15.49 -16.32
CA LEU A 15 -12.88 14.80 -16.15
C LEU A 15 -12.68 14.59 -14.64
N ILE A 16 -12.92 13.37 -14.16
CA ILE A 16 -12.47 12.97 -12.84
C ILE A 16 -10.95 12.84 -12.96
N TYR A 17 -10.22 13.87 -12.54
CA TYR A 17 -8.78 13.76 -12.29
C TYR A 17 -8.62 12.85 -11.07
N SER A 18 -8.46 11.54 -11.30
CA SER A 18 -7.91 10.63 -10.30
C SER A 18 -6.43 10.94 -10.13
N ASN A 19 -6.14 11.99 -9.37
CA ASN A 19 -4.83 12.12 -8.77
C ASN A 19 -4.76 11.02 -7.69
N SER A 20 -4.11 9.90 -8.02
CA SER A 20 -3.65 8.96 -7.00
C SER A 20 -2.55 9.66 -6.22
N TYR A 21 -2.94 10.38 -5.17
CA TYR A 21 -2.00 10.72 -4.12
C TYR A 21 -1.64 9.41 -3.43
N SER A 22 -0.37 9.01 -3.51
CA SER A 22 0.15 8.05 -2.53
C SER A 22 0.01 8.76 -1.19
N GLU A 23 -0.74 8.17 -0.28
CA GLU A 23 -0.67 8.55 1.12
C GLU A 23 0.71 8.10 1.60
N VAL A 24 1.55 9.05 2.02
CA VAL A 24 2.64 8.70 2.92
C VAL A 24 1.95 8.49 4.25
N VAL A 25 1.56 7.24 4.54
CA VAL A 25 1.34 6.86 5.93
C VAL A 25 2.70 7.01 6.56
N GLU A 26 2.87 8.10 7.30
CA GLU A 26 3.98 8.24 8.21
C GLU A 26 3.83 7.07 9.20
N VAL A 27 4.47 5.94 8.90
CA VAL A 27 4.82 4.98 9.93
C VAL A 27 5.90 5.68 10.72
N VAL A 28 5.44 6.51 11.64
CA VAL A 28 6.23 7.18 12.66
C VAL A 28 7.21 6.17 13.20
N SER A 29 8.51 6.42 13.00
CA SER A 29 9.55 5.91 13.86
C SER A 29 9.18 6.27 15.31
N GLY A 30 8.51 5.36 16.02
CA GLY A 30 8.04 5.64 17.38
C GLY A 30 6.81 4.87 17.87
N SER A 31 6.10 4.12 17.03
CA SER A 31 5.16 3.12 17.53
C SER A 31 5.71 1.74 17.24
N ASN A 32 5.91 0.97 18.30
CA ASN A 32 6.22 -0.45 18.29
C ASN A 32 5.32 -1.22 17.31
N ILE A 33 5.68 -1.30 16.02
CA ILE A 33 5.44 -2.53 15.29
C ILE A 33 6.44 -3.51 15.88
N SER A 34 6.10 -3.99 17.07
CA SER A 34 6.55 -5.26 17.58
C SER A 34 6.01 -6.29 16.60
N LEU A 35 6.61 -6.36 15.40
CA LEU A 35 6.75 -7.63 14.70
C LEU A 35 7.26 -8.54 15.80
N VAL A 36 6.42 -9.47 16.23
CA VAL A 36 6.74 -10.34 17.34
C VAL A 36 7.94 -11.16 16.87
N SER A 37 9.15 -10.65 17.12
CA SER A 37 10.39 -11.37 16.94
C SER A 37 10.41 -12.41 18.04
N SER A 38 9.66 -13.49 17.83
CA SER A 38 9.93 -14.71 18.55
C SER A 38 11.15 -15.31 17.86
N ASN A 39 12.33 -15.01 18.41
CA ASN A 39 13.59 -15.62 17.99
C ASN A 39 14.07 -15.28 16.56
N GLY A 40 14.00 -14.00 16.16
CA GLY A 40 14.53 -13.57 14.84
C GLY A 40 13.60 -13.87 13.66
N GLN A 41 12.31 -14.07 13.93
CA GLN A 41 11.28 -14.31 12.92
C GLN A 41 10.35 -13.10 12.85
N TYR A 42 10.22 -12.51 11.68
CA TYR A 42 9.43 -11.31 11.41
C TYR A 42 8.24 -11.68 10.52
N ASP A 43 7.05 -11.73 11.11
CA ASP A 43 5.81 -11.95 10.36
C ASP A 43 5.23 -10.61 9.89
N ILE A 44 5.40 -10.32 8.59
CA ILE A 44 4.95 -9.09 7.94
C ILE A 44 3.64 -9.37 7.22
N LYS A 45 2.55 -9.10 7.93
CA LYS A 45 1.20 -9.46 7.48
C LYS A 45 0.52 -8.30 6.75
N GLU A 46 -0.52 -8.65 6.01
CA GLU A 46 -1.34 -7.71 5.23
C GLU A 46 -1.82 -6.49 6.01
N GLU A 47 -2.18 -6.66 7.29
CA GLU A 47 -2.63 -5.55 8.15
C GLU A 47 -1.56 -4.48 8.41
N LEU A 48 -0.29 -4.75 8.10
CA LEU A 48 0.83 -3.82 8.22
C LEU A 48 1.13 -3.07 6.91
N GLY A 49 0.30 -3.25 5.88
CA GLY A 49 0.47 -2.64 4.57
C GLY A 49 -0.78 -1.94 4.07
N SER A 50 -0.70 -1.46 2.84
CA SER A 50 -1.81 -0.85 2.12
C SER A 50 -2.11 -1.63 0.84
N ILE A 51 -3.39 -1.87 0.56
CA ILE A 51 -3.82 -2.64 -0.62
C ILE A 51 -4.31 -1.69 -1.70
N GLN A 52 -3.78 -1.83 -2.91
CA GLN A 52 -4.29 -1.16 -4.11
C GLN A 52 -4.42 -2.16 -5.26
N GLY A 53 -5.67 -2.50 -5.59
CA GLY A 53 -5.95 -3.60 -6.51
C GLY A 53 -5.48 -4.94 -5.91
N ASN A 54 -4.71 -5.70 -6.68
CA ASN A 54 -4.14 -6.99 -6.24
C ASN A 54 -2.69 -6.83 -5.72
N ASN A 55 -2.31 -5.62 -5.32
CA ASN A 55 -0.97 -5.32 -4.80
C ASN A 55 -1.07 -4.87 -3.34
N LEU A 56 -0.23 -5.47 -2.50
CA LEU A 56 -0.02 -5.09 -1.11
C LEU A 56 1.32 -4.35 -1.00
N PHE A 57 1.29 -3.14 -0.46
CA PHE A 57 2.46 -2.27 -0.31
C PHE A 57 2.86 -2.15 1.15
N HIS A 58 4.14 -2.31 1.44
CA HIS A 58 4.76 -2.03 2.74
C HIS A 58 5.84 -0.96 2.61
N ASP A 59 5.83 -0.02 3.55
CA ASP A 59 6.83 1.03 3.66
C ASP A 59 7.69 0.79 4.91
N PHE A 60 9.00 0.71 4.71
CA PHE A 60 10.00 0.54 5.76
C PHE A 60 10.90 1.75 5.83
N ASN A 61 11.20 2.22 7.05
CA ASN A 61 12.29 3.18 7.21
C ASN A 61 13.65 2.49 7.02
N GLN A 62 13.84 1.32 7.64
CA GLN A 62 14.99 0.45 7.46
C GLN A 62 14.49 -0.99 7.36
N PHE A 63 15.16 -1.80 6.53
CA PHE A 63 14.86 -3.22 6.38
C PHE A 63 16.18 -3.99 6.30
N ASN A 64 16.48 -4.74 7.36
CA ASN A 64 17.67 -5.60 7.46
C ASN A 64 17.23 -6.98 7.96
N ILE A 65 17.95 -8.01 7.53
CA ILE A 65 17.77 -9.39 7.98
C ILE A 65 19.16 -9.93 8.29
N ASP A 66 19.45 -10.19 9.55
CA ASP A 66 20.73 -10.75 9.97
C ASP A 66 20.78 -12.26 9.75
N ALA A 67 21.97 -12.83 9.86
CA ALA A 67 22.17 -14.27 9.73
C ALA A 67 21.35 -15.04 10.78
N GLY A 68 20.47 -15.94 10.29
CA GLY A 68 19.57 -16.72 11.14
C GLY A 68 18.22 -16.04 11.38
N GLU A 69 18.00 -14.85 10.86
CA GLU A 69 16.71 -14.18 10.88
C GLU A 69 15.88 -14.50 9.63
N THR A 70 14.58 -14.26 9.69
CA THR A 70 13.67 -14.48 8.57
C THR A 70 12.55 -13.46 8.58
N ALA A 71 12.22 -12.91 7.42
CA ALA A 71 11.02 -12.12 7.21
C ALA A 71 10.03 -12.88 6.32
N THR A 72 8.84 -13.14 6.85
CA THR A 72 7.76 -13.82 6.15
C THR A 72 6.68 -12.81 5.79
N PHE A 73 6.47 -12.59 4.51
CA PHE A 73 5.40 -11.74 4.01
C PHE A 73 4.16 -12.57 3.68
N SER A 74 2.99 -12.11 4.12
CA SER A 74 1.73 -12.81 3.85
C SER A 74 0.62 -11.85 3.46
N GLY A 75 -0.11 -12.18 2.40
CA GLY A 75 -1.31 -11.51 1.94
C GLY A 75 -2.52 -12.46 1.85
N SER A 76 -3.71 -11.88 1.72
CA SER A 76 -4.94 -12.59 1.37
C SER A 76 -4.89 -13.20 -0.03
N SER A 77 -5.82 -14.10 -0.35
CA SER A 77 -5.80 -14.88 -1.60
C SER A 77 -5.95 -14.04 -2.88
N ASN A 78 -6.42 -12.79 -2.76
CA ASN A 78 -6.55 -11.85 -3.87
C ASN A 78 -5.31 -10.96 -4.07
N ILE A 79 -4.28 -11.07 -3.22
CA ILE A 79 -3.00 -10.38 -3.41
C ILE A 79 -2.14 -11.19 -4.37
N GLU A 80 -1.75 -10.55 -5.47
CA GLU A 80 -0.83 -11.10 -6.48
C GLU A 80 0.61 -10.66 -6.23
N ASN A 81 0.81 -9.44 -5.71
CA ASN A 81 2.14 -8.89 -5.46
C ASN A 81 2.23 -8.28 -4.06
N ILE A 82 3.37 -8.52 -3.41
CA ILE A 82 3.78 -7.81 -2.19
C ILE A 82 4.99 -6.97 -2.53
N ILE A 83 4.89 -5.66 -2.34
CA ILE A 83 5.87 -4.67 -2.78
C ILE A 83 6.34 -3.90 -1.56
N SER A 84 7.65 -3.90 -1.35
CA SER A 84 8.29 -3.23 -0.22
C SER A 84 9.12 -2.05 -0.70
N ARG A 85 8.96 -0.88 -0.08
CA ARG A 85 9.82 0.29 -0.28
C ARG A 85 10.60 0.56 1.00
N VAL A 86 11.91 0.77 0.87
CA VAL A 86 12.76 1.28 1.95
C VAL A 86 12.99 2.77 1.70
N SER A 87 12.59 3.62 2.63
CA SER A 87 12.62 5.08 2.48
C SER A 87 13.66 5.77 3.36
N GLY A 88 14.39 5.03 4.20
CA GLY A 88 15.50 5.56 4.98
C GLY A 88 16.75 5.81 4.14
N GLY A 89 17.76 6.41 4.77
CA GLY A 89 19.03 6.74 4.12
C GLY A 89 20.06 5.60 4.11
N ASP A 90 19.83 4.57 4.93
CA ASP A 90 20.77 3.46 5.07
C ASP A 90 20.43 2.31 4.12
N PRO A 91 21.43 1.68 3.47
CA PRO A 91 21.21 0.48 2.67
C PRO A 91 20.70 -0.69 3.51
N SER A 92 19.90 -1.54 2.89
CA SER A 92 19.54 -2.85 3.46
C SER A 92 20.72 -3.80 3.50
N ALA A 93 20.82 -4.58 4.58
CA ALA A 93 21.71 -5.73 4.74
C ALA A 93 20.89 -7.01 4.86
N ILE A 94 21.21 -8.03 4.05
CA ILE A 94 20.54 -9.34 3.98
C ILE A 94 21.60 -10.43 3.83
#